data_AF-A0A1M3I824-F1
#
_entry.id   AF-A0A1M3I824-F1
#
_cell.length_a   1.000
_cell.length_b   1.000
_cell.length_c   1.000
_cell.angle_alpha   90.00
_cell.angle_beta   90.00
_cell.angle_gamma   90.00
#
_symmetry.space_group_name_H-M   'P 1'
#
loop_
_entity.id
_entity.type
_entity.pdbx_description
1 polymer ?
#
loop_
_entity_poly.entity_id
_entity_poly.type
_entity_poly.pdbx_seq_one_letter_code
_entity_poly.pdbx_strand_id
1 'polypeptide(L)'
;MEALPLKITSAGMAAIVSAEEGGLDAITIAEVGITNTPFDVETALALPDEIKRLAMVSGAAVDANTVHLTARDSSADEYEFSGFGIYLADGTLFGLYSQDEAILGKSPVSVPFLAFDFKLSSPIAELFTFGDANFLNPPATTQTRGVAKLASLEEVQAGVDSEKIVTPALLKAVYVALEMLGVANGVATLGADGKLALAQRPPIDPINFWFPESEAEMLDLAASVGDWAIRGDTDPTEIYVLQAEPASDLANWLSLNIPAPVSSVNGKVGAVVLNAADLDAVPKTRQVKGGGLVSGGGALDEDRTLTVAIASAAEALAAEINNKALTPASLAGVLMAIAARVPASRTISGGGLVSGGGALDEDRTLTVAIASAAEALAAEISNKAVVPASLTSILASIAAKVDSGRKINTSGLASGGGTLGADRTITVPAASVAEVAAMSSSTKAVTPASLVNLINSILAQIPNFSISYTSSTLVVRIGGAIFQVFSGSVAGNANTATLYYPETFPNTCFGAWINGGLPNTEAQENSPYVTNRTASYISVLNAIGTTTAVQVLAIGR
;
A
#
# COMPACT_ATOMS: atom_id res chain seq x y z
N MET A 1 -24.88 -24.83 81.64
CA MET A 1 -24.41 -26.07 80.99
C MET A 1 -23.36 -25.64 79.97
N GLU A 2 -22.36 -26.44 79.64
CA GLU A 2 -21.44 -26.06 78.56
C GLU A 2 -22.17 -26.21 77.22
N ALA A 3 -22.07 -25.22 76.33
CA ALA A 3 -22.89 -25.19 75.11
C ALA A 3 -22.50 -26.35 74.17
N LEU A 4 -23.50 -27.10 73.69
CA LEU A 4 -23.25 -28.30 72.90
C LEU A 4 -22.72 -27.92 71.51
N PRO A 5 -21.61 -28.53 71.03
CA PRO A 5 -21.02 -28.21 69.73
C PRO A 5 -21.88 -28.82 68.61
N LEU A 6 -22.81 -28.03 68.06
CA LEU A 6 -23.67 -28.47 66.97
C LEU A 6 -22.89 -28.51 65.65
N LYS A 7 -22.87 -29.66 64.98
CA LYS A 7 -22.33 -29.77 63.63
C LYS A 7 -23.37 -29.29 62.63
N ILE A 8 -23.11 -28.16 61.99
CA ILE A 8 -23.93 -27.64 60.89
C ILE A 8 -23.75 -28.58 59.67
N THR A 9 -24.85 -29.03 59.07
CA THR A 9 -24.82 -29.91 57.89
C THR A 9 -24.44 -29.12 56.63
N SER A 10 -24.10 -29.81 55.54
CA SER A 10 -23.90 -29.18 54.23
C SER A 10 -25.14 -28.38 53.76
N ALA A 11 -26.34 -28.86 54.09
CA ALA A 11 -27.60 -28.19 53.77
C ALA A 11 -27.85 -26.98 54.68
N GLY A 12 -27.58 -27.11 55.98
CA GLY A 12 -27.62 -25.98 56.92
C GLY A 12 -26.66 -24.86 56.53
N MET A 13 -25.45 -25.19 56.07
CA MET A 13 -24.49 -24.21 55.57
C MET A 13 -24.98 -23.50 54.30
N ALA A 14 -25.65 -24.20 53.39
CA ALA A 14 -26.28 -23.59 52.22
C ALA A 14 -27.42 -22.62 52.61
N ALA A 15 -28.24 -22.98 53.61
CA ALA A 15 -29.28 -22.09 54.13
C ALA A 15 -28.72 -20.80 54.75
N ILE A 16 -27.56 -20.88 55.42
CA ILE A 16 -26.86 -19.72 55.98
C ILE A 16 -26.38 -18.77 54.87
N VAL A 17 -25.68 -19.30 53.87
CA VAL A 17 -25.20 -18.50 52.73
C VAL A 17 -26.38 -17.83 52.01
N SER A 18 -27.49 -18.54 51.84
CA SER A 18 -28.70 -17.99 51.22
C SER A 18 -29.36 -16.86 52.03
N ALA A 19 -29.22 -16.86 53.36
CA ALA A 19 -29.71 -15.78 54.22
C ALA A 19 -28.77 -14.56 54.22
N GLU A 20 -27.45 -14.78 54.23
CA GLU A 20 -26.45 -13.71 54.20
C GLU A 20 -26.43 -12.92 52.88
N GLU A 21 -26.79 -13.55 51.75
CA GLU A 21 -26.89 -12.89 50.43
C GLU A 21 -28.16 -12.01 50.24
N GLY A 22 -28.96 -11.82 51.30
CA GLY A 22 -30.16 -10.97 51.28
C GLY A 22 -31.44 -11.70 50.87
N GLY A 23 -31.47 -13.04 50.96
CA GLY A 23 -32.70 -13.81 50.94
C GLY A 23 -33.58 -13.47 52.15
N LEU A 24 -34.83 -13.07 51.91
CA LEU A 24 -35.74 -12.56 52.93
C LEU A 24 -36.39 -13.64 53.83
N ASP A 25 -36.04 -14.90 53.63
CA ASP A 25 -36.55 -16.01 54.44
C ASP A 25 -35.70 -16.15 55.71
N ALA A 26 -36.23 -15.68 56.83
CA ALA A 26 -35.58 -15.79 58.13
C ALA A 26 -35.33 -17.27 58.48
N ILE A 27 -34.12 -17.60 58.97
CA ILE A 27 -33.75 -18.97 59.36
C ILE A 27 -34.59 -19.35 60.59
N THR A 28 -35.76 -19.92 60.33
CA THR A 28 -36.78 -20.16 61.36
C THR A 28 -36.61 -21.58 61.87
N ILE A 29 -36.15 -21.76 63.11
CA ILE A 29 -36.12 -23.07 63.75
C ILE A 29 -37.56 -23.43 64.12
N ALA A 30 -38.05 -24.54 63.57
CA ALA A 30 -39.45 -24.95 63.71
C ALA A 30 -39.60 -26.28 64.47
N GLU A 31 -38.65 -27.21 64.33
CA GLU A 31 -38.73 -28.52 64.99
C GLU A 31 -37.37 -28.99 65.52
N VAL A 32 -37.38 -29.75 66.61
CA VAL A 32 -36.24 -30.57 67.05
C VAL A 32 -36.60 -32.04 66.91
N GLY A 33 -35.89 -32.76 66.04
CA GLY A 33 -35.96 -34.21 65.95
C GLY A 33 -35.02 -34.86 66.96
N ILE A 34 -35.44 -35.96 67.58
CA ILE A 34 -34.68 -36.67 68.63
C ILE A 34 -34.44 -38.14 68.28
N THR A 35 -33.29 -38.69 68.67
CA THR A 35 -32.93 -40.10 68.49
C THR A 35 -32.16 -40.65 69.70
N ASN A 36 -32.28 -41.96 69.96
CA ASN A 36 -31.52 -42.65 71.00
C ASN A 36 -30.37 -43.51 70.46
N THR A 37 -30.14 -43.50 69.14
CA THR A 37 -29.01 -44.18 68.51
C THR A 37 -27.82 -43.21 68.43
N PRO A 38 -26.69 -43.42 69.14
CA PRO A 38 -25.49 -42.60 68.96
C PRO A 38 -24.89 -42.77 67.56
N PHE A 39 -24.41 -41.68 66.95
CA PHE A 39 -23.85 -41.67 65.61
C PHE A 39 -22.69 -40.69 65.43
N ASP A 40 -21.86 -40.92 64.40
CA ASP A 40 -20.80 -39.99 64.00
C ASP A 40 -21.39 -38.82 63.18
N VAL A 41 -21.38 -37.63 63.78
CA VAL A 41 -21.91 -36.39 63.20
C VAL A 41 -21.12 -35.89 61.98
N GLU A 42 -19.89 -36.35 61.74
CA GLU A 42 -19.09 -35.92 60.58
C GLU A 42 -19.50 -36.63 59.27
N THR A 43 -20.15 -37.79 59.35
CA THR A 43 -20.55 -38.60 58.18
C THR A 43 -22.06 -38.76 58.00
N ALA A 44 -22.87 -38.37 58.99
CA ALA A 44 -24.32 -38.45 58.94
C ALA A 44 -24.94 -37.42 57.95
N LEU A 45 -25.77 -37.91 57.04
CA LEU A 45 -26.53 -37.09 56.07
C LEU A 45 -27.99 -36.82 56.50
N ALA A 46 -28.46 -37.50 57.54
CA ALA A 46 -29.78 -37.37 58.15
C ALA A 46 -29.69 -37.79 59.63
N LEU A 47 -30.70 -37.45 60.44
CA LEU A 47 -30.81 -37.95 61.82
C LEU A 47 -31.15 -39.46 61.80
N PRO A 48 -30.29 -40.36 62.31
CA PRO A 48 -30.55 -41.80 62.27
C PRO A 48 -31.66 -42.20 63.25
N ASP A 49 -32.51 -43.14 62.87
CA ASP A 49 -33.59 -43.72 63.69
C ASP A 49 -34.41 -42.68 64.47
N GLU A 50 -34.78 -41.59 63.80
CA GLU A 50 -35.52 -40.47 64.39
C GLU A 50 -36.83 -40.93 65.06
N ILE A 51 -36.92 -40.72 66.38
CA ILE A 51 -38.02 -41.20 67.23
C ILE A 51 -39.22 -40.24 67.12
N LYS A 52 -38.95 -38.93 67.14
CA LYS A 52 -40.00 -37.91 67.19
C LYS A 52 -39.47 -36.52 66.81
N ARG A 53 -40.37 -35.66 66.31
CA ARG A 53 -40.18 -34.20 66.22
C ARG A 53 -40.98 -33.43 67.26
N LEU A 54 -40.34 -32.42 67.84
CA LEU A 54 -40.92 -31.47 68.78
C LEU A 54 -41.10 -30.13 68.07
N ALA A 55 -42.33 -29.77 67.73
CA ALA A 55 -42.67 -28.54 66.99
C ALA A 55 -42.98 -27.32 67.90
N MET A 56 -43.18 -27.51 69.20
CA MET A 56 -43.32 -26.40 70.16
C MET A 56 -41.94 -25.92 70.60
N VAL A 57 -41.28 -25.16 69.72
CA VAL A 57 -39.94 -24.59 69.93
C VAL A 57 -39.97 -23.07 70.05
N SER A 58 -39.15 -22.55 70.96
CA SER A 58 -38.90 -21.11 71.14
C SER A 58 -37.45 -20.90 71.57
N GLY A 59 -36.91 -19.69 71.41
CA GLY A 59 -35.49 -19.46 71.69
C GLY A 59 -35.07 -18.00 71.53
N ALA A 60 -33.78 -17.77 71.67
CA ALA A 60 -33.13 -16.47 71.44
C ALA A 60 -31.63 -16.66 71.13
N ALA A 61 -31.05 -15.73 70.37
CA ALA A 61 -29.60 -15.57 70.34
C ALA A 61 -29.11 -15.09 71.72
N VAL A 62 -28.06 -15.73 72.24
CA VAL A 62 -27.42 -15.35 73.52
C VAL A 62 -26.19 -14.49 73.25
N ASP A 63 -25.39 -14.89 72.26
CA ASP A 63 -24.30 -14.14 71.66
C ASP A 63 -24.17 -14.53 70.17
N ALA A 64 -23.29 -13.87 69.42
CA ALA A 64 -23.16 -14.08 67.97
C ALA A 64 -22.91 -15.54 67.54
N ASN A 65 -22.37 -16.41 68.40
CA ASN A 65 -22.10 -17.82 68.09
C ASN A 65 -22.99 -18.80 68.86
N THR A 66 -23.89 -18.34 69.74
CA THR A 66 -24.59 -19.20 70.69
C THR A 66 -26.09 -18.91 70.70
N VAL A 67 -26.89 -19.94 70.43
CA VAL A 67 -28.36 -19.87 70.42
C VAL A 67 -28.90 -20.69 71.59
N HIS A 68 -29.79 -20.09 72.38
CA HIS A 68 -30.60 -20.79 73.37
C HIS A 68 -31.87 -21.29 72.71
N LEU A 69 -32.15 -22.59 72.84
CA LEU A 69 -33.36 -23.22 72.34
C LEU A 69 -34.09 -23.93 73.47
N THR A 70 -35.39 -23.68 73.58
CA THR A 70 -36.33 -24.41 74.44
C THR A 70 -37.37 -25.12 73.59
N ALA A 71 -37.42 -26.44 73.68
CA ALA A 71 -38.49 -27.26 73.13
C ALA A 71 -39.38 -27.79 74.25
N ARG A 72 -40.71 -27.80 74.06
CA ARG A 72 -41.67 -28.39 74.99
C ARG A 72 -42.38 -29.58 74.35
N ASP A 73 -42.50 -30.68 75.08
CA ASP A 73 -43.41 -31.77 74.70
C ASP A 73 -44.52 -31.96 75.74
N SER A 74 -45.73 -31.53 75.41
CA SER A 74 -46.93 -31.73 76.25
C SER A 74 -47.71 -33.02 75.95
N SER A 75 -47.22 -33.86 75.03
CA SER A 75 -47.84 -35.15 74.73
C SER A 75 -47.57 -36.20 75.82
N ALA A 76 -48.28 -37.32 75.72
CA ALA A 76 -48.12 -38.49 76.60
C ALA A 76 -47.03 -39.48 76.14
N ASP A 77 -46.21 -39.12 75.15
CA ASP A 77 -45.17 -40.04 74.66
C ASP A 77 -44.03 -40.20 75.69
N GLU A 78 -43.42 -41.38 75.72
CA GLU A 78 -42.29 -41.76 76.57
C GLU A 78 -41.09 -42.08 75.68
N TYR A 79 -39.94 -41.46 75.96
CA TYR A 79 -38.73 -41.62 75.18
C TYR A 79 -37.50 -41.24 76.01
N GLU A 80 -36.35 -41.76 75.62
CA GLU A 80 -35.03 -41.30 76.02
C GLU A 80 -34.25 -41.02 74.74
N PHE A 81 -33.37 -40.02 74.73
CA PHE A 81 -32.59 -39.66 73.53
C PHE A 81 -31.15 -39.25 73.89
N SER A 82 -30.22 -39.57 72.99
CA SER A 82 -28.77 -39.34 73.09
C SER A 82 -28.23 -38.46 71.96
N GLY A 83 -29.03 -38.22 70.91
CA GLY A 83 -28.75 -37.28 69.84
C GLY A 83 -30.00 -36.52 69.38
N PHE A 84 -29.80 -35.39 68.71
CA PHE A 84 -30.88 -34.59 68.14
C PHE A 84 -30.46 -33.87 66.85
N GLY A 85 -31.46 -33.54 66.03
CA GLY A 85 -31.34 -32.75 64.81
C GLY A 85 -32.23 -31.52 64.89
N ILE A 86 -31.70 -30.36 64.49
CA ILE A 86 -32.47 -29.12 64.41
C ILE A 86 -33.01 -28.95 63.00
N TYR A 87 -34.33 -28.77 62.86
CA TYR A 87 -35.01 -28.58 61.58
C TYR A 87 -35.55 -27.16 61.44
N LEU A 88 -35.36 -26.60 60.24
CA LEU A 88 -35.94 -25.33 59.84
C LEU A 88 -37.40 -25.50 59.40
N ALA A 89 -38.13 -24.39 59.27
CA ALA A 89 -39.55 -24.37 58.89
C ALA A 89 -39.85 -24.96 57.50
N ASP A 90 -38.86 -25.04 56.60
CA ASP A 90 -38.94 -25.71 55.29
C ASP A 90 -38.70 -27.24 55.37
N GLY A 91 -38.34 -27.75 56.55
CA GLY A 91 -37.94 -29.14 56.79
C GLY A 91 -36.44 -29.43 56.61
N THR A 92 -35.61 -28.42 56.30
CA THR A 92 -34.16 -28.60 56.15
C THR A 92 -33.51 -28.95 57.47
N LEU A 93 -32.73 -30.05 57.48
CA LEU A 93 -31.91 -30.46 58.62
C LEU A 93 -30.69 -29.54 58.75
N PHE A 94 -30.78 -28.58 59.65
CA PHE A 94 -29.78 -27.53 59.85
C PHE A 94 -28.49 -28.05 60.47
N GLY A 95 -28.60 -28.83 61.55
CA GLY A 95 -27.45 -29.32 62.30
C GLY A 95 -27.78 -30.54 63.15
N LEU A 96 -26.73 -31.29 63.50
CA LEU A 96 -26.78 -32.54 64.23
C LEU A 96 -25.88 -32.50 65.47
N TYR A 97 -26.33 -33.16 66.53
CA TYR A 97 -25.55 -33.44 67.72
C TYR A 97 -25.81 -34.88 68.20
N SER A 98 -24.78 -35.56 68.68
CA SER A 98 -24.84 -36.92 69.24
C SER A 98 -23.78 -37.10 70.31
N GLN A 99 -24.08 -37.91 71.32
CA GLN A 99 -23.17 -38.41 72.34
C GLN A 99 -23.51 -39.86 72.70
N ASP A 100 -22.59 -40.59 73.33
CA ASP A 100 -22.79 -42.02 73.67
C ASP A 100 -23.75 -42.24 74.86
N GLU A 101 -23.89 -41.24 75.75
CA GLU A 101 -24.81 -41.28 76.90
C GLU A 101 -26.13 -40.52 76.60
N ALA A 102 -27.22 -40.88 77.27
CA ALA A 102 -28.50 -40.21 77.11
C ALA A 102 -28.49 -38.75 77.63
N ILE A 103 -29.13 -37.85 76.89
CA ILE A 103 -29.28 -36.43 77.21
C ILE A 103 -30.48 -36.21 78.14
N LEU A 104 -31.64 -36.81 77.83
CA LEU A 104 -32.85 -36.70 78.66
C LEU A 104 -33.83 -37.86 78.41
N GLY A 105 -34.45 -38.35 79.48
CA GLY A 105 -35.63 -39.23 79.45
C GLY A 105 -36.92 -38.51 79.84
N LYS A 106 -37.99 -38.69 79.05
CA LYS A 106 -39.37 -38.21 79.29
C LYS A 106 -40.28 -39.39 79.60
N SER A 107 -41.19 -39.22 80.57
CA SER A 107 -42.26 -40.18 80.89
C SER A 107 -43.64 -39.60 80.52
N PRO A 108 -44.73 -40.40 80.36
CA PRO A 108 -46.00 -39.93 79.80
C PRO A 108 -46.67 -38.77 80.54
N VAL A 109 -46.47 -38.70 81.86
CA VAL A 109 -47.07 -37.68 82.74
C VAL A 109 -46.17 -36.47 82.98
N SER A 110 -44.93 -36.48 82.49
CA SER A 110 -44.04 -35.30 82.54
C SER A 110 -44.09 -34.52 81.23
N VAL A 111 -44.07 -33.19 81.37
CA VAL A 111 -44.01 -32.24 80.25
C VAL A 111 -42.64 -31.57 80.31
N PRO A 112 -41.61 -32.16 79.68
CA PRO A 112 -40.26 -31.61 79.74
C PRO A 112 -40.20 -30.30 78.97
N PHE A 113 -39.45 -29.36 79.54
CA PHE A 113 -38.90 -28.22 78.83
C PHE A 113 -37.43 -28.54 78.60
N LEU A 114 -37.14 -28.99 77.38
CA LEU A 114 -35.78 -29.27 76.93
C LEU A 114 -35.14 -27.94 76.53
N ALA A 115 -34.33 -27.37 77.44
CA ALA A 115 -33.64 -26.11 77.24
C ALA A 115 -32.13 -26.35 77.16
N PHE A 116 -31.52 -26.00 76.03
CA PHE A 116 -30.07 -26.12 75.84
C PHE A 116 -29.51 -24.99 74.98
N ASP A 117 -28.25 -24.64 75.24
CA ASP A 117 -27.47 -23.75 74.41
C ASP A 117 -26.64 -24.59 73.44
N PHE A 118 -26.65 -24.23 72.16
CA PHE A 118 -25.77 -24.85 71.17
C PHE A 118 -24.87 -23.80 70.51
N LYS A 119 -23.64 -24.21 70.21
CA LYS A 119 -22.59 -23.33 69.69
C LYS A 119 -22.35 -23.56 68.20
N LEU A 120 -22.32 -22.47 67.45
CA LEU A 120 -22.13 -22.40 66.01
C LEU A 120 -20.65 -22.14 65.68
N SER A 121 -20.15 -22.79 64.63
CA SER A 121 -18.78 -22.57 64.11
C SER A 121 -18.58 -21.20 63.45
N SER A 122 -19.66 -20.45 63.22
CA SER A 122 -19.68 -19.12 62.57
C SER A 122 -20.57 -18.15 63.36
N PRO A 123 -20.30 -16.82 63.33
CA PRO A 123 -20.97 -15.82 64.17
C PRO A 123 -22.32 -15.34 63.57
N ILE A 124 -23.30 -16.24 63.48
CA ILE A 124 -24.56 -16.04 62.74
C ILE A 124 -25.84 -16.18 63.59
N ALA A 125 -25.71 -16.25 64.92
CA ALA A 125 -26.83 -16.56 65.83
C ALA A 125 -28.01 -15.55 65.77
N GLU A 126 -27.76 -14.31 65.35
CA GLU A 126 -28.81 -13.28 65.23
C GLU A 126 -29.74 -13.49 64.01
N LEU A 127 -29.40 -14.39 63.08
CA LEU A 127 -30.23 -14.71 61.92
C LEU A 127 -31.43 -15.63 62.23
N PHE A 128 -31.50 -16.19 63.44
CA PHE A 128 -32.55 -17.15 63.82
C PHE A 128 -33.83 -16.49 64.34
N THR A 129 -34.97 -17.04 63.94
CA THR A 129 -36.29 -16.73 64.51
C THR A 129 -37.04 -18.00 64.91
N PHE A 130 -38.11 -17.88 65.71
CA PHE A 130 -38.79 -19.01 66.36
C PHE A 130 -40.33 -18.90 66.27
N GLY A 131 -41.03 -20.04 66.30
CA GLY A 131 -42.39 -20.17 65.72
C GLY A 131 -43.60 -19.65 66.52
N ASP A 132 -43.71 -19.89 67.83
CA ASP A 132 -44.89 -19.48 68.63
C ASP A 132 -44.52 -19.09 70.08
N ALA A 133 -45.28 -18.16 70.65
CA ALA A 133 -45.01 -17.49 71.93
C ALA A 133 -46.24 -17.24 72.83
N ASN A 134 -47.45 -17.70 72.46
CA ASN A 134 -48.70 -17.04 72.88
C ASN A 134 -49.50 -17.71 74.04
N PHE A 135 -48.84 -18.11 75.13
CA PHE A 135 -49.38 -19.06 76.13
C PHE A 135 -50.44 -18.52 77.16
N LEU A 136 -51.18 -17.40 76.95
CA LEU A 136 -51.77 -16.66 78.11
C LEU A 136 -53.21 -16.03 78.11
N ASN A 137 -53.96 -15.76 77.02
CA ASN A 137 -55.10 -14.80 77.08
C ASN A 137 -56.50 -15.29 76.58
N PRO A 138 -57.61 -15.07 77.33
CA PRO A 138 -59.00 -15.41 76.91
C PRO A 138 -59.94 -14.20 76.55
N PRO A 139 -61.00 -14.42 75.73
CA PRO A 139 -61.81 -13.34 75.11
C PRO A 139 -62.97 -12.74 75.96
N ALA A 140 -63.48 -11.57 75.56
CA ALA A 140 -64.55 -10.81 76.25
C ALA A 140 -65.97 -11.01 75.69
N THR A 141 -67.00 -10.83 76.52
CA THR A 141 -68.44 -10.83 76.11
C THR A 141 -69.26 -9.80 76.90
N THR A 142 -70.55 -9.64 76.58
CA THR A 142 -71.49 -8.77 77.33
C THR A 142 -71.76 -9.23 78.77
N GLN A 143 -71.40 -10.46 79.13
CA GLN A 143 -71.58 -11.04 80.48
C GLN A 143 -70.26 -11.37 81.18
N THR A 144 -69.14 -11.50 80.44
CA THR A 144 -67.86 -11.99 80.97
C THR A 144 -66.70 -11.09 80.54
N ARG A 145 -65.81 -10.76 81.49
CA ARG A 145 -64.61 -9.95 81.24
C ARG A 145 -63.52 -10.79 80.56
N GLY A 146 -62.89 -10.22 79.53
CA GLY A 146 -61.73 -10.79 78.83
C GLY A 146 -61.11 -9.73 77.90
N VAL A 147 -60.39 -10.14 76.85
CA VAL A 147 -59.90 -9.23 75.80
C VAL A 147 -60.75 -9.28 74.52
N ALA A 148 -60.92 -8.13 73.86
CA ALA A 148 -61.59 -8.02 72.57
C ALA A 148 -60.83 -7.00 71.68
N LYS A 149 -60.95 -7.16 70.35
CA LYS A 149 -60.30 -6.26 69.40
C LYS A 149 -61.11 -4.96 69.25
N LEU A 150 -60.42 -3.86 68.96
CA LEU A 150 -61.05 -2.63 68.52
C LEU A 150 -61.59 -2.81 67.09
N ALA A 151 -62.79 -2.29 66.82
CA ALA A 151 -63.39 -2.31 65.48
C ALA A 151 -62.64 -1.39 64.50
N SER A 152 -62.75 -1.64 63.19
CA SER A 152 -62.38 -0.67 62.15
C SER A 152 -63.54 0.31 61.84
N LEU A 153 -63.29 1.33 61.01
CA LEU A 153 -64.34 2.27 60.60
C LEU A 153 -65.39 1.60 59.71
N GLU A 154 -64.94 0.74 58.80
CA GLU A 154 -65.78 -0.03 57.86
C GLU A 154 -66.70 -0.99 58.62
N GLU A 155 -66.18 -1.66 59.66
CA GLU A 155 -66.95 -2.56 60.52
C GLU A 155 -68.03 -1.80 61.32
N VAL A 156 -67.71 -0.60 61.81
CA VAL A 156 -68.66 0.28 62.50
C VAL A 156 -69.74 0.82 61.55
N GLN A 157 -69.38 1.15 60.31
CA GLN A 157 -70.33 1.59 59.28
C GLN A 157 -71.25 0.46 58.81
N ALA A 158 -70.76 -0.78 58.76
CA ALA A 158 -71.56 -1.96 58.43
C ALA A 158 -72.51 -2.36 59.57
N GLY A 159 -72.08 -2.22 60.84
CA GLY A 159 -72.93 -2.38 62.02
C GLY A 159 -73.37 -3.82 62.32
N VAL A 160 -72.66 -4.83 61.82
CA VAL A 160 -73.05 -6.27 61.92
C VAL A 160 -72.31 -7.03 63.03
N ASP A 161 -71.06 -6.68 63.32
CA ASP A 161 -70.20 -7.41 64.27
C ASP A 161 -70.39 -6.92 65.71
N SER A 162 -70.74 -7.83 66.62
CA SER A 162 -71.01 -7.56 68.04
C SER A 162 -69.89 -7.98 68.99
N GLU A 163 -68.77 -8.51 68.50
CA GLU A 163 -67.65 -9.02 69.32
C GLU A 163 -66.49 -8.00 69.46
N LYS A 164 -66.63 -6.82 68.87
CA LYS A 164 -65.60 -5.76 68.84
C LYS A 164 -66.00 -4.50 69.60
N ILE A 165 -65.00 -3.76 70.08
CA ILE A 165 -65.20 -2.52 70.84
C ILE A 165 -65.05 -1.31 69.91
N VAL A 166 -66.08 -0.47 69.87
CA VAL A 166 -66.07 0.83 69.17
C VAL A 166 -65.38 1.88 70.05
N THR A 167 -64.42 2.61 69.49
CA THR A 167 -63.74 3.71 70.21
C THR A 167 -64.51 5.03 70.08
N PRO A 168 -64.33 6.00 71.01
CA PRO A 168 -64.92 7.33 70.86
C PRO A 168 -64.52 8.06 69.57
N ALA A 169 -63.32 7.77 69.03
CA ALA A 169 -62.87 8.32 67.75
C ALA A 169 -63.68 7.78 66.57
N LEU A 170 -63.97 6.47 66.56
CA LEU A 170 -64.81 5.84 65.53
C LEU A 170 -66.27 6.28 65.65
N LEU A 171 -66.80 6.37 66.88
CA LEU A 171 -68.15 6.89 67.11
C LEU A 171 -68.29 8.32 66.56
N LYS A 172 -67.30 9.20 66.82
CA LYS A 172 -67.29 10.57 66.28
C LYS A 172 -67.27 10.61 64.74
N ALA A 173 -66.71 9.61 64.07
CA ALA A 173 -66.63 9.57 62.61
C ALA A 173 -67.97 9.21 61.92
N VAL A 174 -68.92 8.59 62.64
CA VAL A 174 -70.22 8.16 62.09
C VAL A 174 -71.44 8.80 62.76
N TYR A 175 -71.25 9.50 63.88
CA TYR A 175 -72.34 10.09 64.66
C TYR A 175 -72.71 11.51 64.20
N VAL A 176 -74.00 11.73 63.92
CA VAL A 176 -74.60 13.06 63.76
C VAL A 176 -75.52 13.32 64.95
N ALA A 177 -75.31 14.43 65.66
CA ALA A 177 -76.16 14.81 66.77
C ALA A 177 -77.53 15.31 66.27
N LEU A 178 -78.63 14.84 66.88
CA LEU A 178 -79.99 15.19 66.46
C LEU A 178 -80.25 16.72 66.49
N GLU A 179 -79.63 17.43 67.43
CA GLU A 179 -79.70 18.88 67.59
C GLU A 179 -79.03 19.68 66.45
N MET A 180 -78.19 19.03 65.63
CA MET A 180 -77.59 19.65 64.45
C MET A 180 -78.45 19.49 63.18
N LEU A 181 -79.51 18.68 63.21
CA LEU A 181 -80.37 18.45 62.06
C LEU A 181 -81.31 19.63 61.83
N GLY A 182 -81.32 20.18 60.61
CA GLY A 182 -82.33 21.16 60.18
C GLY A 182 -81.99 22.63 60.50
N VAL A 183 -80.90 22.91 61.22
CA VAL A 183 -80.57 24.24 61.77
C VAL A 183 -79.46 24.97 61.01
N ALA A 184 -79.37 26.29 61.20
CA ALA A 184 -78.29 27.11 60.63
C ALA A 184 -76.90 26.65 61.11
N ASN A 185 -75.95 26.53 60.18
CA ASN A 185 -74.62 25.92 60.40
C ASN A 185 -74.64 24.44 60.85
N GLY A 186 -75.80 23.77 60.78
CA GLY A 186 -75.97 22.35 61.07
C GLY A 186 -75.87 21.46 59.83
N VAL A 187 -76.42 20.25 59.95
CA VAL A 187 -76.54 19.26 58.87
C VAL A 187 -77.94 19.37 58.27
N ALA A 188 -78.03 19.37 56.94
CA ALA A 188 -79.30 19.45 56.23
C ALA A 188 -80.14 18.16 56.38
N THR A 189 -81.47 18.29 56.41
CA THR A 189 -82.40 17.16 56.49
C THR A 189 -83.05 16.88 55.15
N LEU A 190 -83.33 15.59 54.91
CA LEU A 190 -84.05 15.14 53.73
C LEU A 190 -85.54 14.94 54.06
N GLY A 191 -86.40 15.29 53.12
CA GLY A 191 -87.82 14.95 53.11
C GLY A 191 -88.06 13.48 52.74
N ALA A 192 -89.33 13.07 52.75
CA ALA A 192 -89.75 11.72 52.37
C ALA A 192 -89.48 11.37 50.88
N ASP A 193 -89.19 12.38 50.05
CA ASP A 193 -88.78 12.28 48.65
C ASP A 193 -87.24 12.19 48.47
N GLY A 194 -86.47 12.23 49.56
CA GLY A 194 -85.01 12.20 49.55
C GLY A 194 -84.35 13.53 49.15
N LYS A 195 -85.11 14.64 49.01
CA LYS A 195 -84.58 15.98 48.72
C LYS A 195 -84.47 16.83 49.98
N LEU A 196 -83.76 17.95 49.91
CA LEU A 196 -83.71 18.94 51.01
C LEU A 196 -85.12 19.37 51.42
N ALA A 197 -85.40 19.35 52.72
CA ALA A 197 -86.69 19.76 53.26
C ALA A 197 -87.05 21.20 52.82
N LEU A 198 -88.31 21.44 52.42
CA LEU A 198 -88.73 22.69 51.77
C LEU A 198 -88.33 23.96 52.53
N ALA A 199 -88.39 23.93 53.87
CA ALA A 199 -88.03 25.06 54.73
C ALA A 199 -86.51 25.40 54.75
N GLN A 200 -85.66 24.56 54.15
CA GLN A 200 -84.21 24.76 54.06
C GLN A 200 -83.73 25.18 52.66
N ARG A 201 -84.64 25.33 51.69
CA ARG A 201 -84.30 25.63 50.29
C ARG A 201 -84.16 27.15 50.08
N PRO A 202 -83.23 27.63 49.23
CA PRO A 202 -83.13 29.06 48.90
C PRO A 202 -84.38 29.59 48.17
N PRO A 203 -84.63 30.91 48.17
CA PRO A 203 -85.81 31.50 47.51
C PRO A 203 -85.85 31.38 45.97
N ILE A 204 -84.71 31.14 45.33
CA ILE A 204 -84.64 30.65 43.95
C ILE A 204 -84.10 29.23 44.02
N ASP A 205 -84.92 28.29 43.58
CA ASP A 205 -84.58 26.88 43.43
C ASP A 205 -85.18 26.45 42.08
N PRO A 206 -84.36 26.15 41.06
CA PRO A 206 -84.85 25.81 39.73
C PRO A 206 -85.46 24.40 39.76
N ILE A 207 -86.77 24.34 40.01
CA ILE A 207 -87.51 23.10 40.24
C ILE A 207 -87.72 22.35 38.93
N ASN A 208 -88.14 23.06 37.88
CA ASN A 208 -88.44 22.49 36.57
C ASN A 208 -87.79 23.26 35.41
N PHE A 209 -87.47 22.50 34.37
CA PHE A 209 -87.13 23.01 33.03
C PHE A 209 -88.28 22.67 32.08
N TRP A 210 -88.87 23.69 31.49
CA TRP A 210 -89.97 23.60 30.54
C TRP A 210 -89.47 23.88 29.11
N PHE A 211 -90.06 23.20 28.13
CA PHE A 211 -89.68 23.31 26.72
C PHE A 211 -90.90 23.65 25.85
N PRO A 212 -91.50 24.85 26.04
CA PRO A 212 -92.63 25.28 25.21
C PRO A 212 -92.18 25.55 23.76
N GLU A 213 -92.98 25.12 22.79
CA GLU A 213 -92.73 25.34 21.36
C GLU A 213 -93.15 26.76 20.92
N SER A 214 -93.79 27.55 21.80
CA SER A 214 -94.15 28.95 21.54
C SER A 214 -94.28 29.81 22.80
N GLU A 215 -94.29 31.14 22.63
CA GLU A 215 -94.58 32.09 23.72
C GLU A 215 -95.94 31.85 24.41
N ALA A 216 -96.97 31.47 23.65
CA ALA A 216 -98.29 31.18 24.22
C ALA A 216 -98.26 29.96 25.15
N GLU A 217 -97.51 28.91 24.78
CA GLU A 217 -97.31 27.74 25.64
C GLU A 217 -96.47 28.07 26.87
N MET A 218 -95.50 28.98 26.77
CA MET A 218 -94.68 29.44 27.90
C MET A 218 -95.50 30.17 28.97
N LEU A 219 -96.46 31.01 28.54
CA LEU A 219 -97.30 31.80 29.45
C LEU A 219 -98.44 30.98 30.10
N ASP A 220 -98.80 29.82 29.53
CA ASP A 220 -99.79 28.89 30.12
C ASP A 220 -99.14 27.86 31.09
N LEU A 221 -97.82 27.93 31.29
CA LEU A 221 -97.11 27.05 32.21
C LEU A 221 -97.55 27.27 33.66
N ALA A 222 -97.77 26.17 34.39
CA ALA A 222 -97.90 26.14 35.84
C ALA A 222 -96.53 26.28 36.54
N ALA A 223 -95.75 27.29 36.12
CA ALA A 223 -94.41 27.60 36.62
C ALA A 223 -94.47 28.52 37.84
N SER A 224 -93.48 28.38 38.74
CA SER A 224 -93.27 29.27 39.89
C SER A 224 -91.94 30.02 39.78
N VAL A 225 -91.76 31.08 40.59
CA VAL A 225 -90.53 31.89 40.58
C VAL A 225 -89.28 31.01 40.75
N GLY A 226 -88.36 31.11 39.79
CA GLY A 226 -87.15 30.30 39.70
C GLY A 226 -87.19 29.18 38.64
N ASP A 227 -88.36 28.83 38.09
CA ASP A 227 -88.48 27.88 36.96
C ASP A 227 -87.95 28.48 35.65
N TRP A 228 -87.50 27.57 34.76
CA TRP A 228 -86.83 27.91 33.50
C TRP A 228 -87.66 27.43 32.31
N ALA A 229 -87.75 28.24 31.26
CA ALA A 229 -88.37 27.87 29.99
C ALA A 229 -87.38 28.08 28.83
N ILE A 230 -87.31 27.13 27.90
CA ILE A 230 -86.50 27.23 26.67
C ILE A 230 -87.44 27.17 25.49
N ARG A 231 -87.47 28.24 24.67
CA ARG A 231 -88.53 28.46 23.70
C ARG A 231 -88.14 27.97 22.30
N GLY A 232 -88.88 27.00 21.77
CA GLY A 232 -88.58 26.36 20.48
C GLY A 232 -88.73 27.26 19.25
N ASP A 233 -89.50 28.35 19.35
CA ASP A 233 -89.79 29.30 18.27
C ASP A 233 -88.70 30.37 18.03
N THR A 234 -87.55 30.28 18.70
CA THR A 234 -86.44 31.26 18.61
C THR A 234 -85.14 30.64 18.08
N ASP A 235 -84.38 31.39 17.27
CA ASP A 235 -83.08 30.98 16.74
C ASP A 235 -82.01 32.07 17.02
N PRO A 236 -80.99 31.78 17.86
CA PRO A 236 -80.86 30.59 18.70
C PRO A 236 -81.98 30.52 19.76
N THR A 237 -82.27 29.32 20.26
CA THR A 237 -83.29 29.11 21.30
C THR A 237 -83.02 29.95 22.54
N GLU A 238 -83.90 30.91 22.82
CA GLU A 238 -83.80 31.79 23.98
C GLU A 238 -84.24 31.09 25.27
N ILE A 239 -83.60 31.47 26.37
CA ILE A 239 -83.83 30.93 27.71
C ILE A 239 -84.50 32.01 28.55
N TYR A 240 -85.60 31.66 29.20
CA TYR A 240 -86.40 32.53 30.06
C TYR A 240 -86.43 31.98 31.50
N VAL A 241 -86.37 32.86 32.49
CA VAL A 241 -86.49 32.50 33.92
C VAL A 241 -87.59 33.33 34.56
N LEU A 242 -88.54 32.68 35.24
CA LEU A 242 -89.64 33.37 35.91
C LEU A 242 -89.14 34.04 37.19
N GLN A 243 -89.27 35.37 37.29
CA GLN A 243 -88.78 36.17 38.42
C GLN A 243 -89.89 36.67 39.37
N ALA A 244 -91.14 36.65 38.93
CA ALA A 244 -92.31 37.01 39.72
C ALA A 244 -93.54 36.19 39.27
N GLU A 245 -94.60 36.14 40.07
CA GLU A 245 -95.88 35.54 39.66
C GLU A 245 -96.90 36.62 39.26
N PRO A 246 -97.82 36.35 38.33
CA PRO A 246 -98.07 35.06 37.67
C PRO A 246 -97.15 34.77 36.47
N ALA A 247 -96.99 33.48 36.14
CA ALA A 247 -96.29 33.02 34.93
C ALA A 247 -96.94 33.49 33.61
N SER A 248 -98.23 33.85 33.65
CA SER A 248 -99.00 34.33 32.50
C SER A 248 -98.67 35.75 32.04
N ASP A 249 -97.79 36.47 32.74
CA ASP A 249 -97.31 37.79 32.33
C ASP A 249 -95.86 37.70 31.83
N LEU A 250 -95.63 38.00 30.55
CA LEU A 250 -94.31 37.98 29.93
C LEU A 250 -93.32 38.92 30.64
N ALA A 251 -93.79 40.02 31.25
CA ALA A 251 -92.93 40.95 31.97
C ALA A 251 -92.29 40.35 33.23
N ASN A 252 -92.84 39.23 33.74
CA ASN A 252 -92.27 38.49 34.86
C ASN A 252 -91.15 37.52 34.46
N TRP A 253 -90.96 37.25 33.16
CA TRP A 253 -89.91 36.38 32.65
C TRP A 253 -88.69 37.19 32.21
N LEU A 254 -87.51 36.87 32.77
CA LEU A 254 -86.25 37.44 32.31
C LEU A 254 -85.65 36.59 31.18
N SER A 255 -85.48 37.17 30.00
CA SER A 255 -84.75 36.56 28.88
C SER A 255 -83.23 36.65 29.08
N LEU A 256 -82.53 35.55 28.79
CA LEU A 256 -81.08 35.38 28.89
C LEU A 256 -80.50 35.09 27.50
N ASN A 257 -80.06 36.13 26.80
CA ASN A 257 -79.45 36.01 25.47
C ASN A 257 -77.99 35.54 25.57
N ILE A 258 -77.67 34.40 24.94
CA ILE A 258 -76.29 33.90 24.77
C ILE A 258 -75.89 33.88 23.28
N PRO A 259 -74.84 34.63 22.86
CA PRO A 259 -74.40 34.61 21.46
C PRO A 259 -73.67 33.30 21.15
N ALA A 260 -74.07 32.63 20.06
CA ALA A 260 -73.51 31.33 19.65
C ALA A 260 -72.04 31.44 19.16
N PRO A 261 -71.09 30.67 19.73
CA PRO A 261 -69.70 30.65 19.28
C PRO A 261 -69.43 29.59 18.20
N VAL A 262 -68.37 29.78 17.42
CA VAL A 262 -67.82 28.77 16.49
C VAL A 262 -67.41 27.52 17.26
N SER A 263 -67.99 26.36 16.93
CA SER A 263 -67.84 25.13 17.71
C SER A 263 -66.52 24.37 17.45
N SER A 264 -65.96 24.44 16.23
CA SER A 264 -64.63 23.90 15.92
C SER A 264 -64.03 24.46 14.64
N VAL A 265 -62.72 24.35 14.48
CA VAL A 265 -62.02 24.54 13.19
C VAL A 265 -61.05 23.37 13.01
N ASN A 266 -61.21 22.61 11.91
CA ASN A 266 -60.39 21.43 11.58
C ASN A 266 -60.21 20.46 12.78
N GLY A 267 -61.31 20.14 13.47
CA GLY A 267 -61.33 19.24 14.64
C GLY A 267 -60.82 19.84 15.97
N LYS A 268 -60.33 21.08 15.99
CA LYS A 268 -59.91 21.76 17.23
C LYS A 268 -61.08 22.47 17.90
N VAL A 269 -61.16 22.35 19.23
CA VAL A 269 -62.20 22.94 20.09
C VAL A 269 -61.56 23.79 21.21
N GLY A 270 -62.30 24.74 21.78
CA GLY A 270 -61.83 25.62 22.86
C GLY A 270 -61.04 26.83 22.33
N ALA A 271 -59.92 27.18 22.98
CA ALA A 271 -59.05 28.27 22.54
C ALA A 271 -58.24 27.85 21.28
N VAL A 272 -58.82 28.07 20.10
CA VAL A 272 -58.26 27.58 18.82
C VAL A 272 -57.03 28.38 18.40
N VAL A 273 -55.83 27.86 18.72
CA VAL A 273 -54.57 28.32 18.13
C VAL A 273 -54.30 27.54 16.84
N LEU A 274 -54.45 28.25 15.70
CA LEU A 274 -54.20 27.71 14.37
C LEU A 274 -52.72 27.81 13.99
N ASN A 275 -52.22 26.79 13.31
CA ASN A 275 -50.95 26.77 12.60
C ASN A 275 -51.19 26.56 11.09
N ALA A 276 -50.14 26.69 10.27
CA ALA A 276 -50.23 26.61 8.82
C ALA A 276 -50.84 25.29 8.28
N ALA A 277 -50.60 24.16 8.95
CA ALA A 277 -51.13 22.86 8.55
C ALA A 277 -52.62 22.68 8.86
N ASP A 278 -53.20 23.49 9.77
CA ASP A 278 -54.64 23.45 10.04
C ASP A 278 -55.48 24.09 8.91
N LEU A 279 -54.82 24.77 7.96
CA LEU A 279 -55.40 25.62 6.91
C LEU A 279 -54.94 25.26 5.48
N ASP A 280 -54.28 24.11 5.29
CA ASP A 280 -53.59 23.72 4.03
C ASP A 280 -52.61 24.79 3.50
N ALA A 281 -52.10 25.67 4.37
CA ALA A 281 -51.21 26.75 3.96
C ALA A 281 -49.83 26.20 3.57
N VAL A 282 -49.36 26.59 2.38
CA VAL A 282 -48.09 26.13 1.81
C VAL A 282 -46.94 26.37 2.81
N PRO A 283 -46.16 25.32 3.17
CA PRO A 283 -45.10 25.48 4.16
C PRO A 283 -44.01 26.45 3.69
N LYS A 284 -43.94 27.64 4.32
CA LYS A 284 -42.92 28.68 4.06
C LYS A 284 -41.46 28.23 4.27
N THR A 285 -41.26 27.05 4.83
CA THR A 285 -39.95 26.39 4.97
C THR A 285 -39.47 25.71 3.69
N ARG A 286 -40.35 25.48 2.69
CA ARG A 286 -39.99 24.91 1.40
C ARG A 286 -39.50 26.02 0.45
N GLN A 287 -38.34 25.78 -0.17
CA GLN A 287 -37.70 26.71 -1.10
C GLN A 287 -37.28 25.98 -2.38
N VAL A 288 -37.42 26.65 -3.52
CA VAL A 288 -36.75 26.27 -4.77
C VAL A 288 -35.36 26.88 -4.76
N LYS A 289 -34.31 26.05 -4.89
CA LYS A 289 -32.91 26.50 -4.94
C LYS A 289 -32.32 26.24 -6.32
N GLY A 290 -32.01 27.31 -7.06
CA GLY A 290 -31.22 27.22 -8.29
C GLY A 290 -29.79 26.76 -7.99
N GLY A 291 -29.15 26.11 -8.98
CA GLY A 291 -27.79 25.61 -8.89
C GLY A 291 -27.20 25.31 -10.26
N GLY A 292 -25.87 25.43 -10.38
CA GLY A 292 -25.17 25.24 -11.65
C GLY A 292 -25.59 26.26 -12.72
N LEU A 293 -26.23 25.78 -13.79
CA LEU A 293 -26.70 26.61 -14.91
C LEU A 293 -28.02 27.35 -14.64
N VAL A 294 -28.75 26.98 -13.59
CA VAL A 294 -30.07 27.54 -13.26
C VAL A 294 -29.92 28.59 -12.15
N SER A 295 -30.32 29.83 -12.44
CA SER A 295 -30.47 30.90 -11.45
C SER A 295 -31.96 31.19 -11.16
N GLY A 296 -32.23 31.90 -10.05
CA GLY A 296 -33.57 32.12 -9.53
C GLY A 296 -33.97 31.12 -8.44
N GLY A 297 -35.27 30.91 -8.26
CA GLY A 297 -35.83 30.22 -7.09
C GLY A 297 -36.16 31.19 -5.96
N GLY A 298 -36.47 30.66 -4.77
CA GLY A 298 -36.97 31.41 -3.60
C GLY A 298 -37.92 30.57 -2.73
N ALA A 299 -38.62 31.22 -1.79
CA ALA A 299 -39.68 30.59 -1.00
C ALA A 299 -40.96 30.39 -1.85
N LEU A 300 -41.80 29.42 -1.46
CA LEU A 300 -43.03 29.06 -2.20
C LEU A 300 -44.28 29.86 -1.79
N ASP A 301 -44.10 31.09 -1.31
CA ASP A 301 -45.19 32.04 -1.03
C ASP A 301 -45.53 32.98 -2.20
N GLU A 302 -44.81 32.86 -3.32
CA GLU A 302 -45.12 33.51 -4.62
C GLU A 302 -44.64 32.63 -5.81
N ASP A 303 -45.12 32.91 -7.02
CA ASP A 303 -44.68 32.25 -8.26
C ASP A 303 -43.17 32.43 -8.48
N ARG A 304 -42.45 31.35 -8.81
CA ARG A 304 -40.99 31.36 -8.96
C ARG A 304 -40.53 31.21 -10.41
N THR A 305 -39.83 32.22 -10.90
CA THR A 305 -39.07 32.14 -12.17
C THR A 305 -37.72 31.45 -11.95
N LEU A 306 -37.37 30.56 -12.88
CA LEU A 306 -36.05 29.94 -13.01
C LEU A 306 -35.48 30.30 -14.39
N THR A 307 -34.20 30.69 -14.42
CA THR A 307 -33.55 31.20 -15.62
C THR A 307 -32.29 30.40 -15.92
N VAL A 308 -32.12 29.98 -17.18
CA VAL A 308 -30.84 29.47 -17.70
C VAL A 308 -30.28 30.52 -18.65
N ALA A 309 -29.19 31.15 -18.24
CA ALA A 309 -28.55 32.18 -19.07
C ALA A 309 -27.78 31.54 -20.23
N ILE A 310 -27.97 32.07 -21.43
CA ILE A 310 -27.28 31.60 -22.64
C ILE A 310 -25.88 32.25 -22.73
N ALA A 311 -24.86 31.45 -23.00
CA ALA A 311 -23.52 31.91 -23.35
C ALA A 311 -23.49 32.37 -24.81
N SER A 312 -22.92 33.55 -25.06
CA SER A 312 -22.54 33.98 -26.40
C SER A 312 -21.32 33.21 -26.90
N ALA A 313 -21.07 33.24 -28.22
CA ALA A 313 -19.89 32.59 -28.80
C ALA A 313 -18.56 33.18 -28.28
N ALA A 314 -18.53 34.48 -27.96
CA ALA A 314 -17.36 35.15 -27.40
C ALA A 314 -17.07 34.69 -25.96
N GLU A 315 -18.09 34.63 -25.10
CA GLU A 315 -17.96 34.11 -23.72
C GLU A 315 -17.52 32.65 -23.70
N ALA A 316 -18.07 31.83 -24.61
CA ALA A 316 -17.66 30.43 -24.75
C ALA A 316 -16.21 30.26 -25.24
N LEU A 317 -15.73 31.16 -26.12
CA LEU A 317 -14.32 31.18 -26.56
C LEU A 317 -13.35 31.67 -25.49
N ALA A 318 -13.79 32.54 -24.57
CA ALA A 318 -12.99 33.00 -23.45
C ALA A 318 -12.81 31.91 -22.37
N ALA A 319 -13.81 31.02 -22.22
CA ALA A 319 -13.82 29.93 -21.24
C ALA A 319 -13.75 30.36 -19.76
N GLU A 320 -14.07 31.63 -19.46
CA GLU A 320 -14.04 32.22 -18.11
C GLU A 320 -15.34 31.99 -17.31
N ILE A 321 -16.44 31.62 -17.99
CA ILE A 321 -17.79 31.54 -17.41
C ILE A 321 -18.28 30.09 -17.41
N ASN A 322 -18.62 29.55 -16.23
CA ASN A 322 -19.06 28.16 -16.04
C ASN A 322 -20.56 28.00 -15.73
N ASN A 323 -21.33 29.09 -15.64
CA ASN A 323 -22.72 29.11 -15.20
C ASN A 323 -23.72 29.52 -16.31
N LYS A 324 -23.31 29.41 -17.58
CA LYS A 324 -24.15 29.69 -18.76
C LYS A 324 -24.19 28.51 -19.71
N ALA A 325 -25.34 28.30 -20.35
CA ALA A 325 -25.56 27.21 -21.30
C ALA A 325 -25.19 27.61 -22.74
N LEU A 326 -24.56 26.70 -23.49
CA LEU A 326 -24.40 26.82 -24.94
C LEU A 326 -25.72 26.47 -25.65
N THR A 327 -26.05 27.22 -26.70
CA THR A 327 -27.17 26.93 -27.61
C THR A 327 -26.63 26.54 -28.99
N PRO A 328 -27.44 25.93 -29.88
CA PRO A 328 -27.02 25.68 -31.25
C PRO A 328 -26.51 26.94 -31.98
N ALA A 329 -27.11 28.11 -31.72
CA ALA A 329 -26.68 29.37 -32.31
C ALA A 329 -25.32 29.84 -31.78
N SER A 330 -25.07 29.80 -30.46
CA SER A 330 -23.76 30.16 -29.92
C SER A 330 -22.68 29.12 -30.21
N LEU A 331 -23.02 27.84 -30.30
CA LEU A 331 -22.11 26.79 -30.77
C LEU A 331 -21.72 26.98 -32.25
N ALA A 332 -22.67 27.35 -33.12
CA ALA A 332 -22.35 27.69 -34.51
C ALA A 332 -21.36 28.86 -34.60
N GLY A 333 -21.55 29.91 -33.78
CA GLY A 333 -20.59 31.02 -33.69
C GLY A 333 -19.20 30.60 -33.18
N VAL A 334 -19.13 29.70 -32.20
CA VAL A 334 -17.87 29.09 -31.72
C VAL A 334 -17.16 28.35 -32.85
N LEU A 335 -17.89 27.50 -33.59
CA LEU A 335 -17.33 26.72 -34.70
C LEU A 335 -16.84 27.63 -35.85
N MET A 336 -17.57 28.69 -36.18
CA MET A 336 -17.13 29.69 -37.16
C MET A 336 -15.87 30.43 -36.70
N ALA A 337 -15.77 30.78 -35.42
CA ALA A 337 -14.58 31.44 -34.87
C ALA A 337 -13.36 30.51 -34.82
N ILE A 338 -13.55 29.21 -34.56
CA ILE A 338 -12.49 28.19 -34.65
C ILE A 338 -12.06 28.00 -36.10
N ALA A 339 -13.01 27.88 -37.04
CA ALA A 339 -12.70 27.78 -38.48
C ALA A 339 -11.92 29.00 -38.98
N ALA A 340 -12.28 30.22 -38.56
CA ALA A 340 -11.55 31.44 -38.90
C ALA A 340 -10.12 31.49 -38.32
N ARG A 341 -9.83 30.75 -37.24
CA ARG A 341 -8.46 30.60 -36.70
C ARG A 341 -7.60 29.60 -37.50
N VAL A 342 -8.21 28.77 -38.35
CA VAL A 342 -7.50 27.90 -39.30
C VAL A 342 -7.35 28.67 -40.62
N PRO A 343 -6.17 29.22 -40.96
CA PRO A 343 -6.06 30.11 -42.11
C PRO A 343 -5.97 29.28 -43.38
N ALA A 344 -7.11 29.10 -44.06
CA ALA A 344 -7.22 28.40 -45.35
C ALA A 344 -6.36 29.01 -46.47
N SER A 345 -5.84 30.22 -46.27
CA SER A 345 -4.87 30.89 -47.15
C SER A 345 -3.44 30.38 -47.02
N ARG A 346 -3.13 29.48 -46.08
CA ARG A 346 -1.79 28.89 -45.96
C ARG A 346 -1.51 27.97 -47.16
N THR A 347 -0.43 28.25 -47.87
CA THR A 347 0.05 27.44 -48.99
C THR A 347 1.46 26.91 -48.73
N ILE A 348 1.75 25.72 -49.26
CA ILE A 348 3.13 25.23 -49.44
C ILE A 348 3.62 25.73 -50.81
N SER A 349 4.69 26.52 -50.83
CA SER A 349 5.36 26.93 -52.06
C SER A 349 6.58 26.05 -52.32
N GLY A 350 6.56 25.25 -53.39
CA GLY A 350 7.72 24.50 -53.86
C GLY A 350 8.69 25.40 -54.63
N GLY A 351 10.00 25.15 -54.48
CA GLY A 351 11.04 25.91 -55.17
C GLY A 351 12.32 25.10 -55.37
N GLY A 352 13.06 25.42 -56.43
CA GLY A 352 14.32 24.73 -56.77
C GLY A 352 14.10 23.26 -57.16
N LEU A 353 14.54 22.35 -56.29
CA LEU A 353 14.46 20.89 -56.50
C LEU A 353 13.07 20.29 -56.21
N VAL A 354 12.23 20.97 -55.43
CA VAL A 354 10.92 20.46 -54.99
C VAL A 354 9.81 21.03 -55.86
N SER A 355 9.07 20.15 -56.53
CA SER A 355 7.83 20.45 -57.22
C SER A 355 6.61 19.97 -56.43
N GLY A 356 5.43 20.51 -56.75
CA GLY A 356 4.21 20.34 -55.96
C GLY A 356 3.97 21.50 -54.99
N GLY A 357 3.09 21.28 -54.01
CA GLY A 357 2.59 22.35 -53.12
C GLY A 357 1.25 22.92 -53.57
N GLY A 358 0.77 23.97 -52.90
CA GLY A 358 -0.58 24.55 -53.01
C GLY A 358 -1.21 24.82 -51.63
N ALA A 359 -2.51 25.11 -51.58
CA ALA A 359 -3.24 25.35 -50.33
C ALA A 359 -3.28 24.10 -49.40
N LEU A 360 -3.43 24.33 -48.10
CA LEU A 360 -3.49 23.29 -47.04
C LEU A 360 -4.92 22.80 -46.73
N ASP A 361 -5.82 22.92 -47.70
CA ASP A 361 -7.21 22.42 -47.66
C ASP A 361 -7.32 20.92 -47.99
N GLU A 362 -6.30 20.34 -48.64
CA GLU A 362 -6.19 18.92 -48.97
C GLU A 362 -4.76 18.38 -48.74
N ASP A 363 -4.60 17.05 -48.74
CA ASP A 363 -3.29 16.38 -48.62
C ASP A 363 -2.34 16.76 -49.76
N ARG A 364 -1.10 17.15 -49.44
CA ARG A 364 -0.14 17.66 -50.42
C ARG A 364 1.01 16.71 -50.69
N THR A 365 1.13 16.24 -51.93
CA THR A 365 2.33 15.55 -52.42
C THR A 365 3.40 16.56 -52.86
N LEU A 366 4.63 16.35 -52.41
CA LEU A 366 5.84 17.05 -52.85
C LEU A 366 6.75 16.05 -53.56
N THR A 367 7.40 16.46 -54.65
CA THR A 367 8.21 15.58 -55.50
C THR A 367 9.56 16.21 -55.79
N VAL A 368 10.62 15.41 -55.67
CA VAL A 368 11.97 15.77 -56.14
C VAL A 368 12.31 14.86 -57.31
N ALA A 369 12.45 15.43 -58.50
CA ALA A 369 12.80 14.67 -59.69
C ALA A 369 14.29 14.30 -59.68
N ILE A 370 14.60 13.04 -59.99
CA ILE A 370 15.97 12.54 -60.06
C ILE A 370 16.55 12.83 -61.45
N ALA A 371 17.80 13.31 -61.49
CA ALA A 371 18.56 13.50 -62.72
C ALA A 371 19.11 12.16 -63.21
N SER A 372 18.88 11.84 -64.48
CA SER A 372 19.57 10.74 -65.16
C SER A 372 21.06 11.03 -65.32
N ALA A 373 21.85 10.00 -65.63
CA ALA A 373 23.28 10.12 -65.89
C ALA A 373 23.61 11.11 -67.03
N ALA A 374 22.80 11.11 -68.08
CA ALA A 374 22.95 11.99 -69.23
C ALA A 374 22.67 13.45 -68.85
N GLU A 375 21.58 13.71 -68.13
CA GLU A 375 21.21 15.06 -67.67
C GLU A 375 22.25 15.61 -66.67
N ALA A 376 22.75 14.77 -65.77
CA ALA A 376 23.78 15.15 -64.81
C ALA A 376 25.15 15.40 -65.46
N LEU A 377 25.48 14.69 -66.55
CA LEU A 377 26.70 14.90 -67.33
C LEU A 377 26.61 16.13 -68.27
N ALA A 378 25.41 16.43 -68.79
CA ALA A 378 25.14 17.62 -69.60
C ALA A 378 25.16 18.90 -68.76
N ALA A 379 24.77 18.81 -67.47
CA ALA A 379 24.73 19.92 -66.51
C ALA A 379 23.80 21.10 -66.91
N GLU A 380 22.82 20.86 -67.77
CA GLU A 380 21.87 21.87 -68.28
C GLU A 380 20.64 22.07 -67.37
N ILE A 381 20.36 21.11 -66.46
CA ILE A 381 19.13 21.08 -65.65
C ILE A 381 19.42 21.38 -64.19
N SER A 382 18.85 22.47 -63.65
CA SER A 382 19.08 22.95 -62.29
C SER A 382 18.04 22.51 -61.25
N ASN A 383 16.94 21.87 -61.68
CA ASN A 383 15.79 21.50 -60.82
C ASN A 383 15.63 19.99 -60.59
N LYS A 384 16.71 19.20 -60.80
CA LYS A 384 16.73 17.75 -60.55
C LYS A 384 17.86 17.37 -59.60
N ALA A 385 17.60 16.41 -58.71
CA ALA A 385 18.57 15.91 -57.74
C ALA A 385 19.44 14.80 -58.35
N VAL A 386 20.75 14.89 -58.18
CA VAL A 386 21.69 13.80 -58.50
C VAL A 386 21.74 12.83 -57.32
N VAL A 387 21.54 11.54 -57.57
CA VAL A 387 21.49 10.49 -56.54
C VAL A 387 22.61 9.44 -56.76
N PRO A 388 22.89 8.53 -55.80
CA PRO A 388 23.96 7.54 -55.93
C PRO A 388 23.91 6.70 -57.21
N ALA A 389 22.72 6.32 -57.69
CA ALA A 389 22.56 5.59 -58.95
C ALA A 389 23.04 6.40 -60.17
N SER A 390 22.76 7.71 -60.20
CA SER A 390 23.27 8.63 -61.22
C SER A 390 24.79 8.77 -61.13
N LEU A 391 25.36 8.80 -59.92
CA LEU A 391 26.81 8.81 -59.69
C LEU A 391 27.51 7.57 -60.25
N THR A 392 26.96 6.38 -60.04
CA THR A 392 27.51 5.12 -60.59
C THR A 392 27.63 5.19 -62.11
N SER A 393 26.61 5.73 -62.78
CA SER A 393 26.62 5.90 -64.23
C SER A 393 27.59 6.98 -64.71
N ILE A 394 27.72 8.10 -63.99
CA ILE A 394 28.74 9.13 -64.27
C ILE A 394 30.15 8.54 -64.14
N LEU A 395 30.41 7.76 -63.09
CA LEU A 395 31.70 7.08 -62.88
C LEU A 395 32.03 6.11 -64.03
N ALA A 396 31.05 5.35 -64.51
CA ALA A 396 31.21 4.50 -65.69
C ALA A 396 31.51 5.32 -66.96
N SER A 397 30.85 6.46 -67.16
CA SER A 397 31.13 7.37 -68.28
C SER A 397 32.54 7.99 -68.21
N ILE A 398 33.04 8.30 -67.01
CA ILE A 398 34.42 8.79 -66.81
C ILE A 398 35.43 7.67 -67.07
N ALA A 399 35.20 6.46 -66.55
CA ALA A 399 36.07 5.31 -66.80
C ALA A 399 36.20 4.99 -68.29
N ALA A 400 35.10 5.10 -69.06
CA ALA A 400 35.10 4.93 -70.51
C ALA A 400 35.89 6.00 -71.30
N LYS A 401 36.29 7.12 -70.67
CA LYS A 401 37.14 8.16 -71.29
C LYS A 401 38.64 7.90 -71.13
N VAL A 402 39.05 6.91 -70.32
CA VAL A 402 40.46 6.53 -70.18
C VAL A 402 40.87 5.61 -71.34
N ASP A 403 41.67 6.15 -72.26
CA ASP A 403 42.16 5.43 -73.45
C ASP A 403 43.20 4.36 -73.09
N SER A 404 42.71 3.16 -72.76
CA SER A 404 43.50 1.96 -72.48
C SER A 404 44.13 1.33 -73.73
N GLY A 405 43.87 1.85 -74.93
CA GLY A 405 44.40 1.35 -76.20
C GLY A 405 45.88 1.69 -76.45
N ARG A 406 46.44 2.66 -75.70
CA ARG A 406 47.83 3.12 -75.85
C ARG A 406 48.85 2.06 -75.43
N LYS A 407 49.95 1.96 -76.19
CA LYS A 407 50.99 0.93 -76.03
C LYS A 407 52.40 1.53 -75.96
N ILE A 408 53.25 0.89 -75.16
CA ILE A 408 54.71 1.05 -75.15
C ILE A 408 55.31 -0.15 -75.89
N ASN A 409 56.05 0.11 -76.97
CA ASN A 409 56.77 -0.90 -77.75
C ASN A 409 58.28 -0.79 -77.48
N THR A 410 59.00 -1.91 -77.38
CA THR A 410 60.45 -1.94 -77.17
C THR A 410 61.16 -2.80 -78.22
N SER A 411 62.45 -2.56 -78.44
CA SER A 411 63.29 -3.36 -79.36
C SER A 411 64.79 -3.22 -79.02
N GLY A 412 65.62 -4.07 -79.62
CA GLY A 412 67.08 -4.05 -79.44
C GLY A 412 67.50 -4.50 -78.04
N LEU A 413 68.16 -3.60 -77.30
CA LEU A 413 68.57 -3.83 -75.92
C LEU A 413 67.40 -3.79 -74.92
N ALA A 414 66.30 -3.10 -75.26
CA ALA A 414 65.15 -2.96 -74.38
C ALA A 414 64.11 -4.04 -74.67
N SER A 415 63.68 -4.72 -73.60
CA SER A 415 62.64 -5.75 -73.61
C SER A 415 61.54 -5.39 -72.60
N GLY A 416 60.28 -5.77 -72.87
CA GLY A 416 59.13 -5.38 -72.04
C GLY A 416 58.13 -4.51 -72.80
N GLY A 417 57.48 -3.57 -72.11
CA GLY A 417 56.40 -2.77 -72.68
C GLY A 417 55.02 -3.44 -72.57
N GLY A 418 54.04 -2.98 -73.35
CA GLY A 418 52.63 -3.42 -73.29
C GLY A 418 51.62 -2.25 -73.34
N THR A 419 50.34 -2.55 -73.09
CA THR A 419 49.27 -1.53 -72.98
C THR A 419 49.36 -0.74 -71.67
N LEU A 420 48.88 0.51 -71.66
CA LEU A 420 48.85 1.38 -70.48
C LEU A 420 47.70 1.08 -69.49
N GLY A 421 47.07 -0.09 -69.57
CA GLY A 421 46.05 -0.53 -68.61
C GLY A 421 46.62 -0.93 -67.24
N ALA A 422 47.94 -1.01 -67.10
CA ALA A 422 48.67 -1.26 -65.85
C ALA A 422 50.12 -0.75 -65.98
N ASP A 423 50.83 -0.65 -64.85
CA ASP A 423 52.24 -0.24 -64.80
C ASP A 423 53.12 -1.12 -65.69
N ARG A 424 54.10 -0.51 -66.39
CA ARG A 424 54.97 -1.21 -67.35
C ARG A 424 56.45 -1.14 -67.00
N THR A 425 57.07 -2.31 -66.92
CA THR A 425 58.52 -2.49 -66.76
C THR A 425 59.20 -2.66 -68.12
N ILE A 426 60.39 -2.09 -68.25
CA ILE A 426 61.31 -2.27 -69.38
C ILE A 426 62.66 -2.70 -68.82
N THR A 427 63.28 -3.72 -69.43
CA THR A 427 64.49 -4.38 -68.95
C THR A 427 65.56 -4.39 -70.03
N VAL A 428 66.80 -4.08 -69.64
CA VAL A 428 68.01 -4.26 -70.45
C VAL A 428 68.87 -5.35 -69.81
N PRO A 429 68.93 -6.57 -70.38
CA PRO A 429 69.68 -7.67 -69.79
C PRO A 429 71.19 -7.50 -69.98
N ALA A 430 71.98 -7.87 -68.95
CA ALA A 430 73.44 -7.90 -69.02
C ALA A 430 73.95 -9.16 -69.74
N ALA A 431 75.07 -9.03 -70.46
CA ALA A 431 75.80 -10.14 -71.05
C ALA A 431 76.71 -10.82 -70.02
N SER A 432 76.74 -12.15 -70.03
CA SER A 432 77.69 -12.94 -69.25
C SER A 432 79.07 -12.99 -69.92
N VAL A 433 80.12 -13.33 -69.15
CA VAL A 433 81.51 -13.45 -69.67
C VAL A 433 81.58 -14.38 -70.89
N ALA A 434 80.85 -15.49 -70.85
CA ALA A 434 80.78 -16.46 -71.96
C ALA A 434 80.10 -15.87 -73.21
N GLU A 435 79.04 -15.07 -73.04
CA GLU A 435 78.36 -14.41 -74.16
C GLU A 435 79.21 -13.28 -74.77
N VAL A 436 79.97 -12.55 -73.95
CA VAL A 436 80.95 -11.56 -74.42
C VAL A 436 82.08 -12.23 -75.20
N ALA A 437 82.61 -13.35 -74.70
CA ALA A 437 83.64 -14.13 -75.39
C ALA A 437 83.13 -14.76 -76.71
N ALA A 438 81.88 -15.23 -76.73
CA ALA A 438 81.25 -15.82 -77.91
C ALA A 438 80.78 -14.79 -78.95
N MET A 439 80.68 -13.51 -78.59
CA MET A 439 80.29 -12.39 -79.47
C MET A 439 78.94 -12.62 -80.20
N SER A 440 78.03 -13.38 -79.59
CA SER A 440 76.88 -13.98 -80.27
C SER A 440 75.51 -13.31 -79.99
N SER A 441 75.44 -12.35 -79.06
CA SER A 441 74.20 -11.68 -78.67
C SER A 441 74.21 -10.19 -79.00
N SER A 442 73.18 -9.73 -79.73
CA SER A 442 72.92 -8.31 -80.03
C SER A 442 71.88 -7.66 -79.10
N THR A 443 71.33 -8.41 -78.14
CA THR A 443 70.22 -7.99 -77.27
C THR A 443 70.61 -7.79 -75.81
N LYS A 444 71.90 -7.96 -75.48
CA LYS A 444 72.45 -7.86 -74.12
C LYS A 444 73.56 -6.82 -74.03
N ALA A 445 73.60 -6.10 -72.91
CA ALA A 445 74.62 -5.08 -72.65
C ALA A 445 75.88 -5.67 -71.99
N VAL A 446 77.05 -5.39 -72.55
CA VAL A 446 78.35 -5.73 -71.93
C VAL A 446 78.56 -4.89 -70.68
N THR A 447 78.95 -5.51 -69.58
CA THR A 447 79.22 -4.84 -68.29
C THR A 447 80.72 -4.82 -67.97
N PRO A 448 81.21 -3.86 -67.16
CA PRO A 448 82.60 -3.87 -66.69
C PRO A 448 83.02 -5.20 -66.03
N ALA A 449 82.13 -5.81 -65.25
CA ALA A 449 82.37 -7.13 -64.64
C ALA A 449 82.53 -8.24 -65.68
N SER A 450 81.70 -8.26 -66.74
CA SER A 450 81.83 -9.25 -67.81
C SER A 450 83.13 -9.09 -68.63
N LEU A 451 83.62 -7.86 -68.78
CA LEU A 451 84.85 -7.55 -69.52
C LEU A 451 86.13 -7.87 -68.74
N VAL A 452 86.22 -7.46 -67.46
CA VAL A 452 87.40 -7.72 -66.61
C VAL A 452 87.63 -9.22 -66.42
N ASN A 453 86.56 -10.00 -66.25
CA ASN A 453 86.66 -11.44 -66.09
C ASN A 453 87.11 -12.15 -67.38
N LEU A 454 86.78 -11.63 -68.56
CA LEU A 454 87.32 -12.13 -69.83
C LEU A 454 88.83 -11.92 -69.92
N ILE A 455 89.32 -10.72 -69.57
CA ILE A 455 90.75 -10.39 -69.57
C ILE A 455 91.52 -11.34 -68.63
N ASN A 456 91.03 -11.53 -67.41
CA ASN A 456 91.64 -12.45 -66.44
C ASN A 456 91.64 -13.91 -66.95
N SER A 457 90.56 -14.34 -67.60
CA SER A 457 90.46 -15.69 -68.18
C SER A 457 91.41 -15.93 -69.36
N ILE A 458 91.84 -14.89 -70.06
CA ILE A 458 92.86 -14.98 -71.11
C ILE A 458 94.26 -15.06 -70.50
N LEU A 459 94.57 -14.19 -69.53
CA LEU A 459 95.89 -14.18 -68.87
C LEU A 459 96.20 -15.50 -68.14
N ALA A 460 95.19 -16.15 -67.56
CA ALA A 460 95.32 -17.45 -66.90
C ALA A 460 95.75 -18.60 -67.83
N GLN A 461 95.71 -18.44 -69.16
CA GLN A 461 96.07 -19.48 -70.12
C GLN A 461 97.58 -19.55 -70.44
N ILE A 462 98.39 -18.60 -69.95
CA ILE A 462 99.84 -18.57 -70.21
C ILE A 462 100.61 -19.08 -68.97
N PRO A 463 101.12 -20.33 -68.96
CA PRO A 463 101.74 -20.92 -67.78
C PRO A 463 103.08 -20.24 -67.42
N ASN A 464 103.25 -19.95 -66.12
CA ASN A 464 104.44 -19.34 -65.51
C ASN A 464 104.92 -18.04 -66.20
N PHE A 465 104.02 -17.28 -66.82
CA PHE A 465 104.35 -15.97 -67.36
C PHE A 465 104.60 -14.97 -66.23
N SER A 466 105.83 -14.49 -66.10
CA SER A 466 106.18 -13.42 -65.15
C SER A 466 107.31 -12.57 -65.70
N ILE A 467 107.25 -11.26 -65.47
CA ILE A 467 108.30 -10.29 -65.80
C ILE A 467 108.74 -9.64 -64.49
N SER A 468 110.03 -9.69 -64.19
CA SER A 468 110.65 -9.05 -63.03
C SER A 468 111.84 -8.22 -63.49
N TYR A 469 111.97 -6.98 -63.02
CA TYR A 469 113.04 -6.09 -63.44
C TYR A 469 113.47 -5.14 -62.32
N THR A 470 114.75 -4.77 -62.35
CA THR A 470 115.38 -3.74 -61.50
C THR A 470 116.15 -2.76 -62.38
N SER A 471 116.92 -1.84 -61.80
CA SER A 471 117.77 -0.90 -62.55
C SER A 471 118.96 -1.57 -63.24
N SER A 472 119.38 -2.78 -62.82
CA SER A 472 120.54 -3.48 -63.35
C SER A 472 120.29 -4.94 -63.75
N THR A 473 119.06 -5.45 -63.54
CA THR A 473 118.67 -6.82 -63.91
C THR A 473 117.28 -6.86 -64.58
N LEU A 474 117.11 -7.77 -65.55
CA LEU A 474 115.81 -8.15 -66.11
C LEU A 474 115.72 -9.68 -66.13
N VAL A 475 114.63 -10.22 -65.59
CA VAL A 475 114.30 -11.65 -65.61
C VAL A 475 112.90 -11.84 -66.19
N VAL A 476 112.81 -12.53 -67.32
CA VAL A 476 111.54 -12.90 -67.96
C VAL A 476 111.38 -14.41 -67.91
N ARG A 477 110.24 -14.88 -67.39
CA ARG A 477 109.85 -16.29 -67.37
C ARG A 477 108.71 -16.52 -68.34
N ILE A 478 108.88 -17.52 -69.21
CA ILE A 478 107.85 -17.99 -70.15
C ILE A 478 107.89 -19.51 -70.12
N GLY A 479 106.90 -20.14 -69.50
CA GLY A 479 106.91 -21.58 -69.22
C GLY A 479 108.10 -21.98 -68.35
N GLY A 480 109.03 -22.76 -68.93
CA GLY A 480 110.27 -23.20 -68.26
C GLY A 480 111.54 -22.47 -68.72
N ALA A 481 111.44 -21.49 -69.64
CA ALA A 481 112.61 -20.73 -70.10
C ALA A 481 112.79 -19.48 -69.22
N ILE A 482 114.04 -19.21 -68.83
CA ILE A 482 114.44 -18.01 -68.10
C ILE A 482 115.40 -17.21 -68.99
N PHE A 483 115.06 -15.94 -69.21
CA PHE A 483 115.90 -14.96 -69.90
C PHE A 483 116.40 -13.95 -68.88
N GLN A 484 117.71 -13.79 -68.77
CA GLN A 484 118.35 -12.92 -67.77
C GLN A 484 119.30 -11.94 -68.43
N VAL A 485 119.17 -10.66 -68.11
CA VAL A 485 120.16 -9.62 -68.48
C VAL A 485 120.68 -8.98 -67.19
N PHE A 486 122.00 -8.81 -67.07
CA PHE A 486 122.64 -8.18 -65.91
C PHE A 486 123.97 -7.52 -66.26
N SER A 487 124.50 -6.70 -65.34
CA SER A 487 125.79 -6.00 -65.49
C SER A 487 126.82 -6.45 -64.45
N GLY A 488 128.11 -6.32 -64.75
CA GLY A 488 129.23 -6.65 -63.86
C GLY A 488 130.53 -5.93 -64.23
N SER A 489 131.66 -6.34 -63.66
CA SER A 489 132.99 -5.85 -64.03
C SER A 489 134.05 -6.94 -63.92
N VAL A 490 135.08 -6.87 -64.78
CA VAL A 490 136.13 -7.88 -64.90
C VAL A 490 137.49 -7.19 -64.83
N ALA A 491 138.34 -7.63 -63.90
CA ALA A 491 139.67 -7.04 -63.67
C ALA A 491 140.59 -7.15 -64.91
N GLY A 492 141.57 -6.25 -65.01
CA GLY A 492 142.57 -6.29 -66.08
C GLY A 492 143.52 -7.49 -65.95
N ASN A 493 143.96 -8.06 -67.08
CA ASN A 493 144.80 -9.27 -67.17
C ASN A 493 144.23 -10.49 -66.38
N ALA A 494 142.91 -10.56 -66.22
CA ALA A 494 142.25 -11.63 -65.49
C ALA A 494 142.00 -12.83 -66.42
N ASN A 495 142.71 -13.94 -66.21
CA ASN A 495 142.58 -15.13 -67.05
C ASN A 495 141.24 -15.89 -66.84
N THR A 496 140.68 -15.85 -65.62
CA THR A 496 139.39 -16.50 -65.28
C THR A 496 138.69 -15.76 -64.13
N ALA A 497 138.08 -14.61 -64.41
CA ALA A 497 137.16 -13.95 -63.46
C ALA A 497 135.79 -14.62 -63.47
N THR A 498 135.02 -14.53 -62.38
CA THR A 498 133.68 -15.16 -62.26
C THR A 498 132.59 -14.12 -62.06
N LEU A 499 131.50 -14.20 -62.83
CA LEU A 499 130.30 -13.37 -62.69
C LEU A 499 129.05 -14.24 -62.52
N TYR A 500 128.30 -14.04 -61.44
CA TYR A 500 127.11 -14.81 -61.10
C TYR A 500 125.85 -14.26 -61.79
N TYR A 501 124.91 -15.14 -62.15
CA TYR A 501 123.60 -14.73 -62.66
C TYR A 501 122.69 -14.19 -61.54
N PRO A 502 121.73 -13.30 -61.84
CA PRO A 502 120.73 -12.82 -60.87
C PRO A 502 119.89 -13.96 -60.23
N GLU A 503 119.52 -14.95 -61.03
CA GLU A 503 118.85 -16.18 -60.62
C GLU A 503 119.68 -17.36 -61.15
N THR A 504 119.91 -18.40 -60.35
CA THR A 504 120.54 -19.63 -60.88
C THR A 504 119.56 -20.31 -61.82
N PHE A 505 120.01 -20.68 -63.02
CA PHE A 505 119.20 -21.49 -63.93
C PHE A 505 118.97 -22.87 -63.30
N PRO A 506 117.72 -23.31 -63.10
CA PRO A 506 117.43 -24.55 -62.34
C PRO A 506 118.13 -25.81 -62.86
N ASN A 507 118.45 -25.88 -64.15
CA ASN A 507 119.13 -27.00 -64.78
C ASN A 507 120.46 -26.59 -65.46
N THR A 508 120.43 -25.59 -66.36
CA THR A 508 121.61 -25.22 -67.15
C THR A 508 121.49 -23.85 -67.83
N CYS A 509 122.62 -23.16 -67.99
CA CYS A 509 122.75 -22.02 -68.89
C CYS A 509 123.04 -22.51 -70.32
N PHE A 510 122.07 -22.36 -71.21
CA PHE A 510 122.22 -22.72 -72.62
C PHE A 510 123.22 -21.83 -73.35
N GLY A 511 123.21 -20.53 -73.05
CA GLY A 511 124.09 -19.55 -73.65
C GLY A 511 124.22 -18.31 -72.78
N ALA A 512 125.44 -17.79 -72.68
CA ALA A 512 125.72 -16.52 -72.04
C ALA A 512 126.68 -15.74 -72.93
N TRP A 513 126.33 -14.48 -73.18
CA TRP A 513 127.07 -13.57 -74.06
C TRP A 513 127.39 -12.30 -73.31
N ILE A 514 128.60 -11.82 -73.50
CA ILE A 514 129.13 -10.61 -72.88
C ILE A 514 129.40 -9.57 -73.97
N ASN A 515 129.35 -8.30 -73.63
CA ASN A 515 129.46 -7.16 -74.55
C ASN A 515 130.89 -6.88 -75.07
N GLY A 516 131.74 -7.90 -75.22
CA GLY A 516 133.11 -7.76 -75.70
C GLY A 516 133.82 -9.08 -75.98
N GLY A 517 135.07 -8.95 -76.44
CA GLY A 517 136.03 -10.05 -76.53
C GLY A 517 135.90 -10.92 -77.78
N LEU A 518 137.04 -11.23 -78.39
CA LEU A 518 137.16 -12.30 -79.38
C LEU A 518 137.08 -13.66 -78.68
N PRO A 519 136.53 -14.71 -79.34
CA PRO A 519 136.50 -16.07 -78.80
C PRO A 519 137.87 -16.76 -78.91
N ASN A 520 138.89 -16.13 -78.33
CA ASN A 520 140.29 -16.58 -78.34
C ASN A 520 140.95 -16.21 -77.00
N THR A 521 141.35 -17.22 -76.22
CA THR A 521 142.00 -17.06 -74.92
C THR A 521 143.48 -16.70 -75.00
N GLU A 522 144.09 -16.83 -76.18
CA GLU A 522 145.51 -16.54 -76.43
C GLU A 522 145.73 -15.17 -77.12
N ALA A 523 144.64 -14.48 -77.48
CA ALA A 523 144.72 -13.14 -78.07
C ALA A 523 145.21 -12.12 -77.03
N GLN A 524 146.33 -11.47 -77.32
CA GLN A 524 146.84 -10.33 -76.53
C GLN A 524 145.87 -9.15 -76.63
N GLU A 525 145.72 -8.39 -75.53
CA GLU A 525 144.80 -7.25 -75.40
C GLU A 525 143.32 -7.57 -75.69
N ASN A 526 142.90 -8.83 -75.51
CA ASN A 526 141.52 -9.23 -75.75
C ASN A 526 140.55 -8.74 -74.65
N SER A 527 139.51 -8.01 -75.07
CA SER A 527 138.38 -7.58 -74.23
C SER A 527 137.67 -8.75 -73.50
N PRO A 528 136.89 -8.49 -72.43
CA PRO A 528 136.22 -9.51 -71.65
C PRO A 528 135.41 -10.51 -72.50
N TYR A 529 135.80 -11.79 -72.52
CA TYR A 529 135.15 -12.88 -73.26
C TYR A 529 134.72 -14.02 -72.33
N VAL A 530 133.51 -14.59 -72.53
CA VAL A 530 133.01 -15.72 -71.73
C VAL A 530 133.75 -17.02 -72.09
N THR A 531 134.64 -17.47 -71.21
CA THR A 531 135.42 -18.69 -71.40
C THR A 531 134.71 -19.96 -70.91
N ASN A 532 133.81 -19.85 -69.94
CA ASN A 532 133.00 -20.97 -69.47
C ASN A 532 131.63 -20.51 -68.93
N ARG A 533 130.65 -21.41 -68.87
CA ARG A 533 129.34 -21.16 -68.25
C ARG A 533 128.87 -22.36 -67.43
N THR A 534 128.31 -22.08 -66.26
CA THR A 534 127.63 -23.03 -65.39
C THR A 534 126.13 -22.67 -65.29
N ALA A 535 125.38 -23.35 -64.44
CA ALA A 535 124.00 -22.97 -64.09
C ALA A 535 123.91 -21.67 -63.26
N SER A 536 124.97 -21.30 -62.53
CA SER A 536 124.95 -20.18 -61.57
C SER A 536 125.85 -19.00 -61.94
N TYR A 537 126.85 -19.21 -62.81
CA TYR A 537 127.82 -18.16 -63.17
C TYR A 537 128.45 -18.40 -64.55
N ILE A 538 129.11 -17.36 -65.06
CA ILE A 538 130.08 -17.43 -66.15
C ILE A 538 131.50 -17.22 -65.65
N SER A 539 132.47 -17.84 -66.32
CA SER A 539 133.88 -17.46 -66.25
C SER A 539 134.23 -16.57 -67.44
N VAL A 540 135.03 -15.54 -67.21
CA VAL A 540 135.36 -14.50 -68.18
C VAL A 540 136.86 -14.24 -68.16
N LEU A 541 137.48 -14.23 -69.34
CA LEU A 541 138.87 -13.79 -69.55
C LEU A 541 138.87 -12.33 -69.99
N ASN A 542 139.76 -11.51 -69.43
CA ASN A 542 140.06 -10.15 -69.90
C ASN A 542 141.58 -9.99 -69.99
N ALA A 543 142.11 -9.95 -71.20
CA ALA A 543 143.54 -9.79 -71.48
C ALA A 543 143.94 -8.32 -71.76
N ILE A 544 143.02 -7.37 -71.57
CA ILE A 544 143.35 -5.94 -71.49
C ILE A 544 143.93 -5.63 -70.11
N GLY A 545 144.95 -4.78 -70.03
CA GLY A 545 145.60 -4.38 -68.78
C GLY A 545 144.75 -3.56 -67.79
N THR A 546 143.45 -3.35 -68.06
CA THR A 546 142.54 -2.52 -67.24
C THR A 546 141.21 -3.23 -66.96
N THR A 547 140.62 -2.90 -65.82
CA THR A 547 139.29 -3.40 -65.43
C THR A 547 138.21 -2.86 -66.37
N THR A 548 137.36 -3.74 -66.91
CA THR A 548 136.31 -3.39 -67.87
C THR A 548 134.92 -3.68 -67.28
N ALA A 549 133.98 -2.76 -67.46
CA ALA A 549 132.57 -2.95 -67.10
C ALA A 549 131.85 -3.70 -68.22
N VAL A 550 130.96 -4.63 -67.85
CA VAL A 550 130.37 -5.59 -68.77
C VAL A 550 128.86 -5.74 -68.59
N GLN A 551 128.18 -6.09 -69.69
CA GLN A 551 126.79 -6.50 -69.71
C GLN A 551 126.69 -7.92 -70.24
N VAL A 552 125.84 -8.72 -69.62
CA VAL A 552 125.69 -10.15 -69.88
C VAL A 552 124.21 -10.45 -70.16
N LEU A 553 123.94 -11.04 -71.32
CA LEU A 553 122.69 -11.76 -71.60
C LEU A 553 122.97 -13.24 -71.34
N ALA A 554 122.15 -13.86 -70.49
CA ALA A 554 122.17 -15.30 -70.24
C ALA A 554 120.79 -15.90 -70.43
N ILE A 555 120.73 -17.07 -71.06
CA ILE A 555 119.49 -17.80 -71.37
C ILE A 555 119.67 -19.24 -70.92
N GLY A 556 118.68 -19.76 -70.20
CA GLY A 556 118.73 -21.09 -69.60
C GLY A 556 117.37 -21.55 -69.09
N ARG A 557 117.40 -22.65 -68.35
CA ARG A 557 116.25 -23.29 -67.69
C ARG A 557 116.70 -24.12 -66.51
#